data_AF-A0A7W0TNE3-F1
#
_entry.id   AF-A0A7W0TNE3-F1
#
_cell.length_a   1.000
_cell.length_b   1.000
_cell.length_c   1.000
_cell.angle_alpha   90.00
_cell.angle_beta   90.00
_cell.angle_gamma   90.00
#
_symmetry.space_group_name_H-M   'P 1'
#
loop_
_entity.id
_entity.type
_entity.pdbx_description
1 polymer ?
#
loop_
_entity_poly.entity_id
_entity_poly.type
_entity_poly.pdbx_seq_one_letter_code
_entity_poly.pdbx_strand_id
1 'polypeptide(L)'
;MLTVEIGDQPGLEVAELIAGLAALVLSVGAIEAGVRAYRINLGRHVWPTIPVSALPPESSLSFVPLARLAARERELAGHLTTLPDAVAADTWMRAATAARALRAHAVRVTVVEGGQKSRDVPGSGPDLLVSRLREGVSAYERLTDTAAELSAQDTHGTARQNAAVRLADATDALVGMMRGLDS
;
A
#
# COMPACT_ATOMS: atom_id res chain seq x y z
N MET A 1 -22.57 35.13 -40.15
CA MET A 1 -23.43 35.18 -38.95
C MET A 1 -23.89 33.75 -38.69
N LEU A 2 -23.25 33.10 -37.72
CA LEU A 2 -23.67 31.81 -37.17
C LEU A 2 -23.21 31.82 -35.72
N THR A 3 -24.13 32.20 -34.83
CA THR A 3 -24.01 32.11 -33.38
C THR A 3 -24.23 30.64 -33.00
N VAL A 4 -23.22 30.04 -32.38
CA VAL A 4 -23.34 28.76 -31.70
C VAL A 4 -23.11 29.05 -30.23
N GLU A 5 -24.21 29.19 -29.48
CA GLU A 5 -24.20 29.12 -28.03
C GLU A 5 -24.02 27.65 -27.64
N ILE A 6 -22.87 27.32 -27.06
CA ILE A 6 -22.70 26.08 -26.29
C ILE A 6 -22.76 26.51 -24.83
N GLY A 7 -23.84 26.10 -24.18
CA GLY A 7 -24.10 26.35 -22.79
C GLY A 7 -23.05 25.73 -21.86
N ASP A 8 -22.73 26.53 -20.86
CA ASP A 8 -22.59 26.21 -19.43
C ASP A 8 -21.63 25.07 -18.99
N GLN A 9 -20.46 25.55 -18.54
CA GLN A 9 -19.42 24.99 -17.65
C GLN A 9 -18.57 23.80 -18.14
N PRO A 10 -17.22 23.99 -18.18
CA PRO A 10 -16.38 23.20 -17.27
C PRO A 10 -15.16 24.00 -16.78
N GLY A 11 -15.25 24.58 -15.58
CA GLY A 11 -14.12 25.24 -14.92
C GLY A 11 -13.28 24.33 -14.01
N LEU A 12 -13.68 23.05 -13.84
CA LEU A 12 -13.15 22.18 -12.78
C LEU A 12 -12.22 21.06 -13.25
N GLU A 13 -12.28 20.65 -14.53
CA GLU A 13 -11.64 19.39 -14.96
C GLU A 13 -10.13 19.49 -15.20
N VAL A 14 -9.63 20.64 -15.67
CA VAL A 14 -8.21 20.78 -16.04
C VAL A 14 -7.33 21.06 -14.82
N ALA A 15 -7.85 21.79 -13.82
CA ALA A 15 -7.11 22.11 -12.60
C ALA A 15 -6.93 20.88 -11.69
N GLU A 16 -7.95 20.01 -11.57
CA GLU A 16 -7.84 18.75 -10.84
C GLU A 16 -6.91 17.76 -11.54
N LEU A 17 -6.92 17.71 -12.89
CA LEU A 17 -6.02 16.83 -13.64
C LEU A 17 -4.55 17.26 -13.49
N ILE A 18 -4.28 18.57 -13.52
CA ILE A 18 -2.94 19.13 -13.34
C ILE A 18 -2.47 18.96 -11.89
N ALA A 19 -3.35 19.15 -10.90
CA ALA A 19 -3.04 18.90 -9.50
C ALA A 19 -2.74 17.41 -9.24
N GLY A 20 -3.53 16.51 -9.83
CA GLY A 20 -3.32 15.06 -9.77
C GLY A 20 -1.99 14.63 -10.40
N LEU A 21 -1.64 15.19 -11.56
CA LEU A 21 -0.37 14.93 -12.23
C LEU A 21 0.83 15.52 -11.48
N ALA A 22 0.70 16.73 -10.93
CA ALA A 22 1.75 17.36 -10.14
C ALA A 22 2.04 16.60 -8.84
N ALA A 23 1.00 16.08 -8.18
CA ALA A 23 1.16 15.19 -7.03
C ALA A 23 1.86 13.88 -7.40
N LEU A 24 1.60 13.34 -8.60
CA LEU A 24 2.21 12.12 -9.13
C LEU A 24 3.69 12.32 -9.49
N VAL A 25 4.05 13.46 -10.08
CA VAL A 25 5.45 13.78 -10.42
C VAL A 25 6.29 14.08 -9.18
N LEU A 26 5.74 14.81 -8.20
CA LEU A 26 6.42 15.06 -6.92
C LEU A 26 6.63 13.78 -6.11
N SER A 27 5.71 12.81 -6.21
CA SER A 27 5.87 11.52 -5.53
C SER A 27 6.92 10.62 -6.18
N VAL A 28 7.09 10.65 -7.51
CA VAL A 28 8.18 9.93 -8.19
C VAL A 28 9.56 10.56 -7.92
N GLY A 29 9.67 11.89 -7.94
CA GLY A 29 10.93 12.58 -7.66
C GLY A 29 11.40 12.45 -6.20
N ALA A 30 10.47 12.38 -5.25
CA ALA A 30 10.78 12.11 -3.84
C ALA A 30 11.29 10.68 -3.60
N ILE A 31 10.90 9.71 -4.44
CA ILE A 31 11.36 8.32 -4.35
C ILE A 31 12.84 8.23 -4.74
N GLU A 32 13.28 8.88 -5.82
CA GLU A 32 14.69 8.88 -6.22
C GLU A 32 15.60 9.60 -5.20
N ALA A 33 15.16 10.76 -4.69
CA ALA A 33 15.92 11.50 -3.68
C ALA A 33 15.97 10.73 -2.34
N GLY A 34 14.87 10.07 -1.96
CA GLY A 34 14.79 9.22 -0.77
C GLY A 34 15.69 8.00 -0.86
N VAL A 35 15.74 7.31 -2.01
CA VAL A 35 16.63 6.15 -2.25
C VAL A 35 18.10 6.56 -2.20
N ARG A 36 18.44 7.74 -2.74
CA ARG A 36 19.82 8.28 -2.70
C ARG A 36 20.22 8.71 -1.30
N ALA A 37 19.33 9.34 -0.54
CA ALA A 37 19.56 9.72 0.85
C ALA A 37 19.61 8.51 1.81
N TYR A 38 18.83 7.46 1.52
CA TYR A 38 18.81 6.20 2.25
C TYR A 38 20.13 5.43 2.11
N ARG A 39 20.71 5.39 0.90
CA ARG A 39 22.04 4.81 0.66
C ARG A 39 23.18 5.55 1.36
N ILE A 40 23.03 6.85 1.64
CA ILE A 40 24.06 7.68 2.27
C ILE A 40 24.02 7.60 3.81
N ASN A 41 22.84 7.36 4.41
CA ASN A 41 22.66 7.30 5.86
C ASN A 41 22.78 5.89 6.47
N LEU A 42 23.39 4.95 5.74
CA LEU A 42 23.53 3.52 6.04
C LEU A 42 24.35 3.17 7.31
N GLY A 43 24.59 4.12 8.21
CA GLY A 43 25.34 3.92 9.46
C GLY A 43 24.47 3.53 10.67
N ARG A 44 23.14 3.71 10.61
CA ARG A 44 22.19 3.33 11.67
C ARG A 44 20.83 3.01 11.05
N HIS A 45 20.58 1.75 10.69
CA HIS A 45 19.32 1.31 10.10
C HIS A 45 18.16 1.36 11.12
N VAL A 46 17.54 2.54 11.26
CA VAL A 46 16.16 2.63 11.73
C VAL A 46 15.31 2.60 10.47
N TRP A 47 14.61 1.48 10.23
CA TRP A 47 13.66 1.39 9.12
C TRP A 47 12.65 2.53 9.27
N PRO A 48 12.53 3.42 8.27
CA PRO A 48 11.69 4.61 8.40
C PRO A 48 10.26 4.19 8.66
N THR A 49 9.63 4.68 9.72
CA THR A 49 8.22 4.40 9.99
C THR A 49 7.40 4.93 8.81
N ILE A 50 6.65 4.06 8.13
CA ILE A 50 5.75 4.51 7.07
C ILE A 50 4.75 5.48 7.73
N PRO A 51 4.59 6.72 7.21
CA PRO A 51 3.65 7.66 7.78
C PRO A 51 2.27 7.01 7.80
N VAL A 52 1.76 6.78 9.01
CA VAL A 52 0.43 6.22 9.22
C VAL A 52 -0.54 7.32 8.85
N SER A 53 -1.17 7.24 7.67
CA SER A 53 -2.33 8.08 7.38
C SER A 53 -3.31 7.98 8.54
N ALA A 54 -3.90 9.11 8.95
CA ALA A 54 -4.90 9.12 10.02
C ALA A 54 -5.93 8.02 9.73
N LEU A 55 -6.18 7.17 10.73
CA LEU A 55 -7.16 6.10 10.59
C LEU A 55 -8.53 6.73 10.28
N PRO A 56 -9.33 6.10 9.40
CA PRO A 56 -10.70 6.54 9.16
C PRO A 56 -11.52 6.46 10.47
N PRO A 57 -12.71 7.08 10.52
CA PRO A 57 -13.60 6.92 11.66
C PRO A 57 -13.86 5.44 11.97
N GLU A 58 -14.05 5.08 13.25
CA GLU A 58 -14.27 3.68 13.68
C GLU A 58 -15.51 3.03 13.03
N SER A 59 -16.46 3.85 12.58
CA SER A 59 -17.67 3.40 11.89
C SER A 59 -17.44 3.01 10.41
N SER A 60 -16.27 3.29 9.83
CA SER A 60 -15.95 2.91 8.44
C SER A 60 -15.60 1.43 8.33
N LEU A 61 -16.01 0.77 7.25
CA LEU A 61 -15.66 -0.63 6.98
C LEU A 61 -14.16 -0.80 6.70
N SER A 62 -13.46 0.30 6.40
CA SER A 62 -12.01 0.33 6.16
C SER A 62 -11.17 0.45 7.44
N PHE A 63 -11.78 0.77 8.59
CA PHE A 63 -11.07 0.94 9.86
C PHE A 63 -10.31 -0.31 10.30
N VAL A 64 -11.01 -1.44 10.44
CA VAL A 64 -10.42 -2.70 10.92
C VAL A 64 -9.28 -3.20 9.99
N PRO A 65 -9.44 -3.23 8.65
CA PRO A 65 -8.34 -3.56 7.75
C PRO A 65 -7.11 -2.66 7.91
N LEU A 66 -7.29 -1.35 8.04
CA LEU A 66 -6.16 -0.41 8.19
C LEU A 66 -5.48 -0.50 9.55
N ALA A 67 -6.23 -0.74 10.62
CA ALA A 67 -5.66 -0.99 11.94
C ALA A 67 -4.76 -2.24 11.93
N ARG A 68 -5.22 -3.32 11.27
CA ARG A 68 -4.44 -4.55 11.08
C ARG A 68 -3.19 -4.30 10.24
N LEU A 69 -3.31 -3.60 9.11
CA LEU A 69 -2.17 -3.22 8.27
C LEU A 69 -1.10 -2.46 9.08
N ALA A 70 -1.51 -1.46 9.86
CA ALA A 70 -0.60 -0.67 10.68
C ALA A 70 0.09 -1.49 11.77
N ALA A 71 -0.57 -2.49 12.35
CA ALA A 71 0.06 -3.41 13.28
C ALA A 71 1.15 -4.25 12.60
N ARG A 72 0.84 -4.80 11.42
CA ARG A 72 1.75 -5.66 10.66
C ARG A 72 2.95 -4.93 10.07
N GLU A 73 2.81 -3.65 9.69
CA GLU A 73 3.96 -2.83 9.28
C GLU A 73 4.99 -2.69 10.42
N ARG A 74 4.55 -2.57 11.67
CA ARG A 74 5.46 -2.49 12.83
C ARG A 74 6.15 -3.82 13.10
N GLU A 75 5.39 -4.92 13.02
CA GLU A 75 5.95 -6.27 13.20
C GLU A 75 6.96 -6.60 12.10
N LEU A 76 6.62 -6.31 10.84
CA LEU A 76 7.52 -6.50 9.71
C LEU A 76 8.82 -5.73 9.93
N ALA A 77 8.76 -4.45 10.31
CA ALA A 77 9.96 -3.67 10.60
C ALA A 77 10.85 -4.32 11.67
N GLY A 78 10.26 -4.95 12.69
CA GLY A 78 11.00 -5.72 13.70
C GLY A 78 11.71 -6.94 13.08
N HIS A 79 11.01 -7.75 12.28
CA HIS A 79 11.60 -8.92 11.63
C HIS A 79 12.73 -8.54 10.66
N LEU A 80 12.56 -7.46 9.89
CA LEU A 80 13.54 -7.01 8.91
C LEU A 80 14.90 -6.63 9.52
N THR A 81 14.97 -6.21 10.79
CA THR A 81 16.25 -5.92 11.47
C THR A 81 17.16 -7.13 11.66
N THR A 82 16.62 -8.34 11.54
CA THR A 82 17.37 -9.60 11.71
C THR A 82 17.76 -10.25 10.39
N LEU A 83 17.27 -9.70 9.27
CA LEU A 83 17.53 -10.21 7.92
C LEU A 83 18.75 -9.55 7.30
N PRO A 84 19.40 -10.19 6.30
CA PRO A 84 20.46 -9.56 5.53
C PRO A 84 19.96 -8.27 4.87
N ASP A 85 20.75 -7.19 4.94
CA ASP A 85 20.37 -5.84 4.48
C ASP A 85 19.74 -5.81 3.09
N ALA A 86 20.31 -6.56 2.13
CA ALA A 86 19.80 -6.60 0.75
C ALA A 86 18.37 -7.18 0.67
N VAL A 87 18.10 -8.26 1.43
CA VAL A 87 16.77 -8.88 1.50
C VAL A 87 15.82 -7.95 2.24
N ALA A 88 16.26 -7.41 3.38
CA ALA A 88 15.45 -6.52 4.19
C ALA A 88 15.02 -5.26 3.42
N ALA A 89 15.94 -4.64 2.68
CA ALA A 89 15.67 -3.44 1.91
C ALA A 89 14.71 -3.67 0.73
N ASP A 90 14.87 -4.76 -0.03
CA ASP A 90 13.95 -5.09 -1.14
C ASP A 90 12.54 -5.42 -0.60
N THR A 91 12.45 -6.27 0.43
CA THR A 91 11.18 -6.60 1.09
C THR A 91 10.50 -5.34 1.63
N TRP A 92 11.24 -4.47 2.33
CA TRP A 92 10.71 -3.22 2.85
C TRP A 92 10.15 -2.31 1.75
N MET A 93 10.90 -2.12 0.66
CA MET A 93 10.49 -1.25 -0.43
C MET A 93 9.18 -1.71 -1.07
N ARG A 94 9.04 -3.01 -1.30
CA ARG A 94 7.84 -3.61 -1.89
C ARG A 94 6.65 -3.60 -0.93
N ALA A 95 6.89 -3.91 0.35
CA ALA A 95 5.88 -3.82 1.40
C ALA A 95 5.37 -2.37 1.58
N ALA A 96 6.26 -1.38 1.60
CA ALA A 96 5.89 0.02 1.74
C ALA A 96 5.04 0.51 0.56
N THR A 97 5.35 0.05 -0.64
CA THR A 97 4.54 0.33 -1.85
C THR A 97 3.14 -0.28 -1.71
N ALA A 98 3.05 -1.52 -1.24
CA ALA A 98 1.77 -2.19 -0.99
C ALA A 98 0.92 -1.52 0.07
N ALA A 99 1.53 -1.15 1.19
CA ALA A 99 0.81 -0.48 2.25
C ALA A 99 0.30 0.91 1.82
N ARG A 100 0.97 1.59 0.88
CA ARG A 100 0.44 2.83 0.27
C ARG A 100 -0.75 2.56 -0.63
N ALA A 101 -0.66 1.57 -1.52
CA ALA A 101 -1.77 1.18 -2.39
C ALA A 101 -3.02 0.77 -1.58
N LEU A 102 -2.84 -0.01 -0.51
CA LEU A 102 -3.93 -0.42 0.38
C LEU A 102 -4.58 0.77 1.10
N ARG A 103 -3.78 1.75 1.57
CA ARG A 103 -4.31 2.99 2.14
C ARG A 103 -5.07 3.81 1.12
N ALA A 104 -4.57 3.94 -0.11
CA ALA A 104 -5.29 4.63 -1.19
C ALA A 104 -6.62 3.93 -1.53
N HIS A 105 -6.62 2.60 -1.56
CA HIS A 105 -7.84 1.81 -1.76
C HIS A 105 -8.84 1.97 -0.61
N ALA A 106 -8.37 2.06 0.63
CA ALA A 106 -9.22 2.33 1.79
C ALA A 106 -9.85 3.74 1.77
N VAL A 107 -9.15 4.75 1.22
CA VAL A 107 -9.75 6.07 0.97
C VAL A 107 -10.90 5.95 -0.01
N ARG A 108 -10.74 5.18 -1.10
CA ARG A 108 -11.84 4.92 -2.05
C ARG A 108 -13.04 4.25 -1.38
N VAL A 109 -12.82 3.27 -0.49
CA VAL A 109 -13.88 2.65 0.31
C VAL A 109 -14.64 3.70 1.13
N THR A 110 -13.92 4.54 1.86
CA THR A 110 -14.52 5.59 2.72
C THR A 110 -15.32 6.61 1.91
N VAL A 111 -14.85 6.97 0.72
CA VAL A 111 -15.58 7.87 -0.20
C VAL A 111 -16.89 7.24 -0.69
N VAL A 112 -16.86 5.95 -1.05
CA VAL A 112 -18.07 5.22 -1.51
C VAL A 112 -19.08 5.06 -0.37
N GLU A 113 -18.62 4.79 0.86
CA GLU A 113 -19.46 4.74 2.06
C GLU A 113 -20.17 6.09 2.30
N GLY A 114 -19.45 7.21 2.20
CA GLY A 114 -20.01 8.55 2.39
C GLY A 114 -20.98 8.97 1.28
N GLY A 115 -20.83 8.41 0.07
CA GLY A 115 -21.68 8.69 -1.09
C GLY A 115 -22.97 7.87 -1.16
N GLN A 116 -23.15 6.85 -0.31
CA GLN A 116 -24.33 5.97 -0.33
C GLN A 116 -25.56 6.62 0.33
N LYS A 117 -26.19 7.53 -0.40
CA LYS A 117 -27.65 7.68 -0.41
C LYS A 117 -28.18 7.02 -1.69
N SER A 118 -28.72 5.81 -1.56
CA SER A 118 -29.40 5.02 -2.61
C SER A 118 -28.49 4.17 -3.52
N ARG A 119 -28.52 2.85 -3.37
CA ARG A 119 -29.24 1.93 -4.28
C ARG A 119 -28.90 0.46 -3.99
N ASP A 120 -29.97 -0.31 -3.86
CA ASP A 120 -30.03 -1.77 -3.74
C ASP A 120 -29.53 -2.47 -5.02
N VAL A 121 -28.21 -2.65 -5.15
CA VAL A 121 -27.65 -3.61 -6.12
C VAL A 121 -26.67 -4.54 -5.39
N PRO A 122 -27.04 -5.81 -5.16
CA PRO A 122 -26.16 -6.81 -4.59
C PRO A 122 -24.93 -7.01 -5.49
N GLY A 123 -23.72 -7.00 -4.91
CA GLY A 123 -22.49 -7.41 -5.60
C GLY A 123 -21.79 -6.36 -6.47
N SER A 124 -22.25 -5.11 -6.49
CA SER A 124 -21.55 -3.99 -7.20
C SER A 124 -21.29 -2.77 -6.31
N GLY A 125 -21.34 -2.97 -4.99
CA GLY A 125 -21.21 -1.94 -3.96
C GLY A 125 -19.84 -1.91 -3.23
N PRO A 126 -19.75 -1.15 -2.12
CA PRO A 126 -18.55 -1.04 -1.27
C PRO A 126 -18.03 -2.39 -0.77
N ASP A 127 -18.88 -3.42 -0.71
CA ASP A 127 -18.51 -4.77 -0.27
C ASP A 127 -17.38 -5.39 -1.10
N LEU A 128 -17.37 -5.18 -2.43
CA LEU A 128 -16.29 -5.68 -3.29
C LEU A 128 -14.98 -4.93 -3.02
N LEU A 129 -15.05 -3.61 -2.81
CA LEU A 129 -13.90 -2.79 -2.49
C LEU A 129 -13.32 -3.18 -1.11
N VAL A 130 -14.20 -3.42 -0.13
CA VAL A 130 -13.84 -3.89 1.21
C VAL A 130 -13.27 -5.31 1.17
N SER A 131 -13.83 -6.21 0.35
CA SER A 131 -13.27 -7.58 0.17
C SER A 131 -11.86 -7.52 -0.38
N ARG A 132 -11.65 -6.75 -1.46
CA ARG A 132 -10.31 -6.55 -2.05
C ARG A 132 -9.33 -5.91 -1.06
N LEU A 133 -9.79 -4.96 -0.25
CA LEU A 133 -8.97 -4.38 0.82
C LEU A 133 -8.56 -5.44 1.84
N ARG A 134 -9.49 -6.28 2.29
CA ARG A 134 -9.23 -7.36 3.26
C ARG A 134 -8.29 -8.41 2.69
N GLU A 135 -8.44 -8.78 1.42
CA GLU A 135 -7.53 -9.68 0.71
C GLU A 135 -6.12 -9.12 0.64
N GLY A 136 -5.99 -7.82 0.31
CA GLY A 136 -4.74 -7.09 0.31
C GLY A 136 -4.04 -7.06 1.66
N VAL A 137 -4.79 -6.76 2.72
CA VAL A 137 -4.26 -6.79 4.10
C VAL A 137 -3.86 -8.22 4.51
N SER A 138 -4.64 -9.24 4.11
CA SER A 138 -4.30 -10.64 4.38
C SER A 138 -3.05 -11.10 3.62
N ALA A 139 -2.80 -10.59 2.42
CA ALA A 139 -1.55 -10.82 1.69
C ALA A 139 -0.35 -10.16 2.39
N TYR A 140 -0.54 -8.96 2.93
CA TYR A 140 0.48 -8.27 3.73
C TYR A 140 0.80 -9.03 5.04
N GLU A 141 -0.23 -9.61 5.68
CA GLU A 141 -0.05 -10.48 6.85
C GLU A 141 0.82 -11.70 6.52
N ARG A 142 0.54 -12.40 5.42
CA ARG A 142 1.36 -13.54 4.97
C ARG A 142 2.81 -13.13 4.68
N LEU A 143 3.04 -11.95 4.13
CA LEU A 143 4.39 -11.41 3.96
C LEU A 143 5.08 -11.24 5.33
N THR A 144 4.37 -10.72 6.31
CA THR A 144 4.89 -10.52 7.67
C THR A 144 5.21 -11.86 8.34
N ASP A 145 4.33 -12.85 8.20
CA ASP A 145 4.52 -14.20 8.76
C ASP A 145 5.71 -14.92 8.12
N THR A 146 5.90 -14.78 6.80
CA THR A 146 7.07 -15.36 6.09
C THR A 146 8.38 -14.65 6.46
N ALA A 147 8.34 -13.34 6.70
CA ALA A 147 9.48 -12.60 7.23
C ALA A 147 9.82 -13.04 8.67
N ALA A 148 8.80 -13.27 9.50
CA ALA A 148 8.96 -13.81 10.84
C ALA A 148 9.58 -15.22 10.80
N GLU A 149 9.09 -16.09 9.93
CA GLU A 149 9.64 -17.43 9.74
C GLU A 149 11.12 -17.37 9.36
N LEU A 150 11.49 -16.54 8.37
CA LEU A 150 12.88 -16.38 7.96
C LEU A 150 13.76 -15.80 9.06
N SER A 151 13.24 -14.86 9.85
CA SER A 151 13.94 -14.28 11.01
C SER A 151 14.24 -15.31 12.09
N ALA A 152 13.41 -16.34 12.23
CA ALA A 152 13.56 -17.41 13.21
C ALA A 152 14.48 -18.55 12.74
N GLN A 153 14.90 -18.58 11.46
CA GLN A 153 15.79 -19.62 10.95
C GLN A 153 17.27 -19.29 11.22
N ASP A 154 18.02 -20.29 11.66
CA ASP A 154 19.48 -20.21 11.74
C ASP A 154 20.11 -19.90 10.38
N THR A 155 21.25 -19.20 10.39
CA THR A 155 21.89 -18.57 9.22
C THR A 155 22.26 -19.54 8.10
N HIS A 156 22.29 -20.85 8.37
CA HIS A 156 22.73 -21.87 7.42
C HIS A 156 21.77 -23.05 7.38
N GLY A 157 21.38 -23.46 6.18
CA GLY A 157 20.58 -24.66 5.95
C GLY A 157 19.53 -24.50 4.86
N THR A 158 19.01 -25.64 4.41
CA THR A 158 17.90 -25.72 3.45
C THR A 158 16.62 -25.08 3.97
N ALA A 159 16.37 -25.13 5.28
CA ALA A 159 15.22 -24.48 5.91
C ALA A 159 15.23 -22.95 5.71
N ARG A 160 16.39 -22.30 5.89
CA ARG A 160 16.54 -20.86 5.65
C ARG A 160 16.34 -20.50 4.17
N GLN A 161 16.88 -21.31 3.27
CA GLN A 161 16.69 -21.10 1.83
C GLN A 161 15.21 -21.20 1.44
N ASN A 162 14.49 -22.22 1.95
CA ASN A 162 13.07 -22.38 1.70
C ASN A 162 12.25 -21.21 2.27
N ALA A 163 12.57 -20.74 3.48
CA ALA A 163 11.93 -19.57 4.08
C ALA A 163 12.19 -18.28 3.26
N ALA A 164 13.40 -18.12 2.71
CA ALA A 164 13.74 -16.98 1.85
C ALA A 164 12.96 -17.01 0.52
N VAL A 165 12.79 -18.19 -0.08
CA VAL A 165 11.96 -18.36 -1.29
C VAL A 165 10.50 -18.02 -0.97
N ARG A 166 9.94 -18.53 0.13
CA ARG A 166 8.56 -18.20 0.53
C ARG A 166 8.36 -16.70 0.78
N LEU A 167 9.35 -16.02 1.36
CA LEU A 167 9.32 -14.57 1.53
C LEU A 167 9.28 -13.85 0.17
N ALA A 168 10.12 -14.29 -0.79
CA ALA A 168 10.12 -13.74 -2.13
C ALA A 168 8.77 -13.96 -2.85
N ASP A 169 8.22 -15.18 -2.78
CA ASP A 169 6.92 -15.52 -3.36
C ASP A 169 5.78 -14.68 -2.74
N ALA A 170 5.77 -14.51 -1.41
CA ALA A 170 4.79 -13.68 -0.72
C ALA A 170 4.91 -12.20 -1.14
N THR A 171 6.14 -11.74 -1.34
CA THR A 171 6.43 -10.38 -1.81
C THR A 171 5.92 -10.18 -3.24
N ASP A 172 6.20 -11.10 -4.15
CA ASP A 172 5.76 -11.03 -5.54
C ASP A 172 4.24 -11.17 -5.67
N ALA A 173 3.62 -12.03 -4.87
CA ALA A 173 2.16 -12.15 -4.80
C ALA A 173 1.52 -10.84 -4.32
N LEU A 174 2.09 -10.18 -3.32
CA LEU A 174 1.64 -8.88 -2.84
C LEU A 174 1.77 -7.80 -3.93
N VAL A 175 2.88 -7.80 -4.67
CA VAL A 175 3.09 -6.88 -5.80
C VAL A 175 2.11 -7.14 -6.94
N GLY A 176 1.86 -8.41 -7.28
CA GLY A 176 0.85 -8.78 -8.27
C GLY A 176 -0.54 -8.31 -7.87
N MET A 177 -0.88 -8.46 -6.58
CA MET A 177 -2.17 -8.02 -6.04
C MET A 177 -2.32 -6.50 -6.07
N MET A 178 -1.28 -5.73 -5.73
CA MET A 178 -1.30 -4.26 -5.84
C MET A 178 -1.69 -3.80 -7.25
N ARG A 179 -1.09 -4.39 -8.28
CA ARG A 179 -1.37 -4.04 -9.67
C ARG A 179 -2.84 -4.27 -10.05
N GLY A 180 -3.50 -5.22 -9.39
CA GLY A 180 -4.93 -5.49 -9.56
C GLY A 180 -5.87 -4.61 -8.72
N LEU A 181 -5.35 -3.83 -7.77
CA LEU A 181 -6.14 -2.86 -6.99
C LEU A 181 -6.31 -1.52 -7.73
N ASP A 182 -5.34 -1.18 -8.60
CA ASP A 182 -5.34 0.02 -9.43
C ASP A 182 -6.09 -0.15 -10.77
N SER A 183 -6.43 -1.40 -11.14
CA SER A 183 -7.21 -1.78 -12.34
C SER A 183 -8.71 -1.91 -12.06
#